data_AF-A0A2N8TC69-F1
#
_entry.id   AF-A0A2N8TC69-F1
#
_cell.length_a   1.000
_cell.length_b   1.000
_cell.length_c   1.000
_cell.angle_alpha   90.00
_cell.angle_beta   90.00
_cell.angle_gamma   90.00
#
_symmetry.space_group_name_H-M   'P 1'
#
loop_
_entity.id
_entity.type
_entity.pdbx_description
1 polymer ?
#
loop_
_entity_poly.entity_id
_entity_poly.type
_entity_poly.pdbx_seq_one_letter_code
_entity_poly.pdbx_strand_id
1 'polypeptide(L)'
;MTAPRPADQPSEDLSRLAALHGVATSYSPSPERSVWASATAVTLTLAALGVDASTPGAVSAALAAAERERGERLLPPTVVGWGGSPPAALAALPGGTRLRIDTEQGESRASADGLPPGVHRPVSYTRLTLPTNS
;
A
#
# COMPACT_ATOMS: atom_id res chain seq x y z
N MET A 1 -30.40 18.83 1.18
CA MET A 1 -28.93 18.57 1.15
C MET A 1 -28.60 17.89 -0.17
N THR A 2 -28.22 18.69 -1.17
CA THR A 2 -27.92 18.27 -2.55
C THR A 2 -26.57 17.57 -2.62
N ALA A 3 -26.45 16.48 -3.39
CA ALA A 3 -25.16 15.85 -3.66
C ALA A 3 -24.18 16.87 -4.27
N PRO A 4 -22.88 16.80 -3.97
CA PRO A 4 -21.91 17.72 -4.56
C PRO A 4 -21.98 17.67 -6.09
N ARG A 5 -21.97 18.85 -6.70
CA ARG A 5 -22.02 19.03 -8.16
C ARG A 5 -20.82 18.29 -8.78
N PRO A 6 -20.90 17.72 -10.00
CA PRO A 6 -19.78 16.98 -10.60
C PRO A 6 -18.43 17.71 -10.63
N ALA A 7 -18.43 19.05 -10.73
CA ALA A 7 -17.22 19.87 -10.67
C ALA A 7 -16.57 19.99 -9.28
N ASP A 8 -17.28 19.56 -8.23
CA ASP A 8 -16.81 19.54 -6.84
C ASP A 8 -16.35 18.13 -6.44
N GLN A 9 -16.46 17.13 -7.32
CA GLN A 9 -15.97 15.78 -7.07
C GLN A 9 -14.45 15.72 -7.32
N PRO A 10 -13.70 14.87 -6.59
CA PRO A 10 -12.30 14.66 -6.86
C PRO A 10 -12.08 14.14 -8.28
N SER A 11 -11.04 14.64 -8.96
CA SER A 11 -10.60 14.07 -10.23
C SER A 11 -10.20 12.60 -10.05
N GLU A 12 -10.06 11.87 -11.16
CA GLU A 12 -9.62 10.48 -11.13
C GLU A 12 -8.25 10.32 -10.46
N ASP A 13 -7.28 11.17 -10.83
CA ASP A 13 -5.95 11.19 -10.22
C ASP A 13 -5.98 11.49 -8.73
N LEU A 14 -6.83 12.45 -8.30
CA LEU A 14 -7.00 12.77 -6.89
C LEU A 14 -7.65 11.60 -6.13
N SER A 15 -8.61 10.91 -6.76
CA SER A 15 -9.24 9.71 -6.21
C SER A 15 -8.28 8.53 -6.09
N ARG A 16 -7.40 8.37 -7.10
CA ARG A 16 -6.34 7.37 -7.09
C ARG A 16 -5.33 7.65 -5.98
N LEU A 17 -4.90 8.90 -5.83
CA LEU A 17 -4.01 9.31 -4.74
C LEU A 17 -4.66 9.08 -3.38
N ALA A 18 -5.93 9.46 -3.21
CA ALA A 18 -6.70 9.19 -1.99
C ALA A 18 -6.72 7.70 -1.64
N ALA A 19 -6.99 6.82 -2.61
CA ALA A 19 -7.00 5.38 -2.40
C ALA A 19 -5.62 4.83 -1.97
N LEU A 20 -4.51 5.36 -2.50
CA LEU A 20 -3.16 4.96 -2.08
C LEU A 20 -2.87 5.28 -0.61
N HIS A 21 -3.50 6.34 -0.08
CA HIS A 21 -3.36 6.79 1.31
C HIS A 21 -4.51 6.34 2.22
N GLY A 22 -5.41 5.46 1.73
CA GLY A 22 -6.53 4.94 2.52
C GLY A 22 -7.67 5.94 2.78
N VAL A 23 -7.74 7.01 1.98
CA VAL A 23 -8.80 8.02 2.08
C VAL A 23 -9.95 7.64 1.15
N ALA A 24 -11.14 7.44 1.71
CA ALA A 24 -12.34 7.17 0.94
C ALA A 24 -12.87 8.45 0.27
N THR A 25 -13.21 8.39 -1.02
CA THR A 25 -13.79 9.51 -1.78
C THR A 25 -15.31 9.49 -1.84
N SER A 26 -15.95 8.50 -1.22
CA SER A 26 -17.40 8.47 -1.01
C SER A 26 -17.76 7.80 0.32
N TYR A 27 -18.93 8.11 0.86
CA TYR A 27 -19.43 7.55 2.11
C TYR A 27 -20.94 7.39 2.09
N SER A 28 -21.46 6.49 2.93
CA SER A 28 -22.89 6.16 2.99
C SER A 28 -23.50 6.60 4.31
N PRO A 29 -24.01 7.83 4.44
CA PRO A 29 -24.55 8.34 5.72
C PRO A 29 -25.85 7.66 6.16
N SER A 30 -26.56 6.99 5.25
CA SER A 30 -27.72 6.16 5.55
C SER A 30 -27.71 4.94 4.61
N PRO A 31 -28.45 3.87 4.93
CA PRO A 31 -28.69 2.78 3.98
C PRO A 31 -29.20 3.36 2.66
N GLU A 32 -28.74 2.79 1.54
CA GLU A 32 -29.10 3.16 0.16
C GLU A 32 -28.69 4.57 -0.30
N ARG A 33 -27.99 5.35 0.53
CA ARG A 33 -27.52 6.69 0.15
C ARG A 33 -26.00 6.75 0.19
N SER A 34 -25.37 6.81 -0.99
CA SER A 34 -23.94 7.12 -1.12
C SER A 34 -23.73 8.58 -1.54
N VAL A 35 -22.70 9.21 -0.98
CA VAL A 35 -22.34 10.62 -1.22
C VAL A 35 -20.85 10.69 -1.54
N TRP A 36 -20.50 11.40 -2.61
CA TRP A 36 -19.11 11.73 -2.93
C TRP A 36 -18.59 12.80 -1.97
N ALA A 37 -17.35 12.63 -1.51
CA ALA A 37 -16.60 13.70 -0.86
C ALA A 37 -16.29 14.81 -1.88
N SER A 38 -16.15 16.04 -1.41
CA SER A 38 -15.69 17.12 -2.28
C SER A 38 -14.19 17.02 -2.54
N ALA A 39 -13.72 17.51 -3.70
CA ALA A 39 -12.30 17.57 -4.04
C ALA A 39 -11.51 18.30 -2.94
N THR A 40 -12.05 19.41 -2.43
CA THR A 40 -11.46 20.17 -1.32
C THR A 40 -11.31 19.32 -0.05
N ALA A 41 -12.33 18.55 0.33
CA ALA A 41 -12.26 17.69 1.51
C ALA A 41 -11.18 16.61 1.36
N VAL A 42 -11.09 16.00 0.17
CA VAL A 42 -10.05 15.00 -0.14
C VAL A 42 -8.65 15.63 -0.09
N THR A 43 -8.44 16.80 -0.72
CA THR A 43 -7.17 17.52 -0.70
C THR A 43 -6.74 17.89 0.72
N LEU A 44 -7.65 18.41 1.55
CA LEU A 44 -7.33 18.75 2.95
C LEU A 44 -7.01 17.51 3.80
N THR A 45 -7.70 16.40 3.55
CA THR A 45 -7.43 15.13 4.25
C THR A 45 -6.05 14.60 3.86
N LEU A 46 -5.70 14.63 2.58
CA LEU A 46 -4.37 14.25 2.09
C LEU A 46 -3.28 15.15 2.69
N ALA A 47 -3.51 16.46 2.75
CA ALA A 47 -2.58 17.40 3.38
C ALA A 47 -2.37 17.09 4.88
N ALA A 48 -3.43 16.70 5.59
CA ALA A 48 -3.34 16.26 6.99
C ALA A 48 -2.53 14.96 7.16
N LEU A 49 -2.50 14.10 6.14
CA LEU A 49 -1.63 12.92 6.06
C LEU A 49 -0.20 13.25 5.57
N GLY A 50 0.11 14.52 5.33
CA GLY A 50 1.42 14.99 4.86
C GLY A 50 1.63 14.89 3.35
N VAL A 51 0.57 14.74 2.56
CA VAL A 51 0.62 14.59 1.10
C VAL A 51 0.19 15.90 0.43
N ASP A 52 1.04 16.46 -0.42
CA ASP A 52 0.68 17.64 -1.22
C ASP A 52 -0.22 17.25 -2.41
N ALA A 53 -1.48 17.64 -2.33
CA ALA A 53 -2.48 17.50 -3.38
C ALA A 53 -3.12 18.85 -3.75
N SER A 54 -2.40 19.95 -3.52
CA SER A 54 -2.90 21.33 -3.69
C SER A 54 -3.10 21.72 -5.15
N THR A 55 -2.44 21.04 -6.09
CA THR A 55 -2.51 21.28 -7.53
C THR A 55 -2.50 19.97 -8.31
N PRO A 56 -2.98 19.94 -9.57
CA PRO A 56 -2.87 18.76 -10.41
C PRO A 56 -1.42 18.26 -10.56
N GLY A 57 -0.46 19.19 -10.71
CA GLY A 57 0.96 18.84 -10.78
C GLY A 57 1.49 18.21 -9.49
N ALA A 58 1.06 18.68 -8.32
CA ALA A 58 1.40 18.08 -7.03
C ALA A 58 0.82 16.67 -6.89
N VAL A 59 -0.43 16.46 -7.33
CA VAL A 59 -1.07 15.13 -7.35
C VAL A 59 -0.26 14.16 -8.23
N SER A 60 0.10 14.56 -9.46
CA SER A 60 0.90 13.71 -10.35
C SER A 60 2.29 13.40 -9.77
N ALA A 61 2.93 14.39 -9.13
CA ALA A 61 4.23 14.19 -8.47
C ALA A 61 4.13 13.25 -7.27
N ALA A 62 3.08 13.37 -6.45
CA ALA A 62 2.83 12.50 -5.31
C ALA A 62 2.54 11.06 -5.75
N LEU A 63 1.76 10.86 -6.83
CA LEU A 63 1.53 9.55 -7.45
C LEU A 63 2.84 8.91 -7.91
N ALA A 64 3.67 9.65 -8.66
CA ALA A 64 4.95 9.15 -9.14
C ALA A 64 5.92 8.81 -7.99
N ALA A 65 5.93 9.60 -6.92
CA ALA A 65 6.73 9.33 -5.73
C ALA A 65 6.27 8.05 -5.01
N ALA A 66 4.95 7.87 -4.82
CA ALA A 66 4.38 6.68 -4.19
C ALA A 66 4.62 5.41 -5.02
N GLU A 67 4.49 5.50 -6.35
CA GLU A 67 4.78 4.38 -7.26
C GLU A 67 6.26 4.01 -7.25
N ARG A 68 7.18 5.01 -7.24
CA ARG A 68 8.62 4.77 -7.10
C ARG A 68 8.97 4.12 -5.77
N GLU A 69 8.45 4.63 -4.65
CA GLU A 69 8.70 4.04 -3.32
C GLU A 69 8.26 2.57 -3.26
N ARG A 70 7.10 2.25 -3.85
CA ARG A 70 6.63 0.86 -3.93
C ARG A 70 7.51 0.00 -4.84
N GLY A 71 8.00 0.53 -5.96
CA GLY A 71 8.89 -0.18 -6.87
C GLY A 71 10.27 -0.47 -6.28
N GLU A 72 10.77 0.39 -5.38
CA GLU A 72 12.06 0.20 -4.70
C GLU A 72 11.99 -0.83 -3.56
N ARG A 73 10.78 -1.11 -3.04
CA ARG A 73 10.58 -2.04 -1.92
C ARG A 73 10.25 -3.45 -2.42
N LEU A 74 11.04 -4.44 -2.00
CA LEU A 74 10.74 -5.85 -2.24
C LEU A 74 9.50 -6.34 -1.47
N LEU A 75 9.23 -5.75 -0.31
CA LEU A 75 8.10 -6.10 0.54
C LEU A 75 7.34 -4.83 0.93
N PRO A 76 6.00 -4.91 1.05
CA PRO A 76 5.23 -3.84 1.65
C PRO A 76 5.67 -3.64 3.12
N PRO A 77 5.39 -2.47 3.72
CA PRO A 77 5.78 -2.17 5.11
C PRO A 77 5.32 -3.22 6.11
N THR A 78 4.13 -3.79 5.88
CA THR A 78 3.53 -4.84 6.70
C THR A 78 2.89 -5.87 5.79
N VAL A 79 3.12 -7.15 6.10
CA VAL A 79 2.46 -8.28 5.45
C VAL A 79 1.58 -8.96 6.49
N VAL A 80 0.29 -9.09 6.19
CA VAL A 80 -0.66 -9.85 7.01
C VAL A 80 -1.04 -11.11 6.25
N GLY A 81 -0.93 -12.26 6.90
CA GLY A 81 -1.32 -13.56 6.37
C GLY A 81 -2.39 -14.20 7.24
N TRP A 82 -3.38 -14.81 6.59
CA TRP A 82 -4.32 -15.70 7.26
C TRP A 82 -3.79 -17.14 7.08
N GLY A 83 -3.81 -17.94 8.14
CA GLY A 83 -3.20 -19.28 8.13
C GLY A 83 -3.71 -20.16 6.97
N GLY A 84 -2.81 -20.96 6.40
CA GLY A 84 -3.13 -21.93 5.35
C GLY A 84 -2.46 -21.66 3.99
N SER A 85 -2.10 -20.41 3.69
CA SER A 85 -1.39 -20.05 2.45
C SER A 85 -0.42 -18.89 2.66
N PRO A 86 0.70 -18.83 1.89
CA PRO A 86 1.60 -17.70 1.93
C PRO A 86 0.87 -16.42 1.44
N PRO A 87 1.04 -15.28 2.14
CA PRO A 87 0.54 -13.98 1.68
C PRO A 87 0.96 -13.66 0.24
N ALA A 88 0.06 -13.05 -0.54
CA ALA A 88 0.33 -12.70 -1.94
C ALA A 88 1.60 -11.86 -2.12
N ALA A 89 1.90 -10.96 -1.18
CA ALA A 89 3.10 -10.14 -1.19
C ALA A 89 4.40 -10.98 -1.12
N LEU A 90 4.38 -12.12 -0.43
CA LEU A 90 5.53 -13.03 -0.36
C LEU A 90 5.61 -13.92 -1.60
N ALA A 91 4.45 -14.32 -2.15
CA ALA A 91 4.37 -15.09 -3.39
C ALA A 91 4.82 -14.29 -4.63
N ALA A 92 4.68 -12.95 -4.60
CA ALA A 92 5.06 -12.05 -5.69
C ALA A 92 6.55 -11.64 -5.68
N LEU A 93 7.37 -12.18 -4.77
CA LEU A 93 8.79 -11.86 -4.70
C LEU A 93 9.52 -12.30 -5.99
N PRO A 94 10.45 -11.48 -6.52
CA PRO A 94 11.24 -11.84 -7.68
C PRO A 94 12.02 -13.15 -7.45
N GLY A 95 12.12 -13.97 -8.50
CA GLY A 95 12.92 -15.19 -8.46
C GLY A 95 14.36 -14.91 -7.99
N GLY A 96 14.86 -15.73 -7.06
CA GLY A 96 16.18 -15.53 -6.44
C GLY A 96 16.18 -14.66 -5.17
N THR A 97 15.05 -14.08 -4.79
CA THR A 97 14.90 -13.41 -3.48
C THR A 97 14.94 -14.44 -2.37
N ARG A 98 15.80 -14.24 -1.36
CA ARG A 98 15.76 -15.04 -0.13
C ARG A 98 14.92 -14.33 0.93
N LEU A 99 13.99 -15.09 1.51
CA LEU A 99 13.14 -14.64 2.60
C LEU A 99 13.67 -15.24 3.91
N ARG A 100 13.74 -14.42 4.95
CA ARG A 100 13.93 -14.86 6.33
C ARG A 100 12.80 -14.27 7.17
N ILE A 101 12.10 -15.12 7.90
CA ILE A 101 10.98 -14.75 8.76
C ILE A 101 11.39 -15.09 10.18
N ASP A 102 11.54 -14.08 11.02
CA ASP A 102 11.75 -14.31 12.45
C ASP A 102 10.38 -14.37 13.13
N THR A 103 10.11 -15.50 13.77
CA THR A 103 8.88 -15.69 14.55
C THR A 103 9.02 -15.10 15.95
N GLU A 104 7.89 -14.77 16.57
CA GLU A 104 7.86 -14.29 17.96
C GLU A 104 8.44 -15.31 18.95
N GLN A 105 8.44 -16.60 18.60
CA GLN A 105 9.04 -17.67 19.40
C GLN A 105 10.57 -17.74 19.24
N GLY A 106 11.18 -16.85 18.45
CA GLY A 106 12.61 -16.79 18.20
C GLY A 106 13.10 -17.75 17.11
N GLU A 107 12.20 -18.39 16.37
CA GLU A 107 12.55 -19.27 15.26
C GLU A 107 12.78 -18.44 13.99
N SER A 108 13.81 -18.75 13.21
CA SER A 108 13.97 -18.20 11.86
C SER A 108 13.52 -19.21 10.80
N ARG A 109 12.57 -18.81 9.95
CA ARG A 109 12.07 -19.62 8.83
C ARG A 109 12.40 -19.00 7.48
N ALA A 110 12.52 -19.85 6.45
CA ALA A 110 12.78 -19.42 5.07
C ALA A 110 11.51 -19.34 4.19
N SER A 111 10.38 -19.85 4.69
CA SER A 111 9.07 -19.80 4.03
C SER A 111 8.00 -19.33 5.01
N ALA A 112 6.94 -18.73 4.46
CA ALA A 112 5.72 -18.40 5.19
C ALA A 112 4.76 -19.58 5.34
N ASP A 113 5.08 -20.74 4.75
CA ASP A 113 4.27 -21.95 4.88
C ASP A 113 4.25 -22.45 6.33
N GLY A 114 3.04 -22.68 6.85
CA GLY A 114 2.84 -23.23 8.18
C GLY A 114 3.37 -22.37 9.32
N LEU A 115 3.48 -21.04 9.13
CA LEU A 115 3.80 -20.13 10.22
C LEU A 115 2.77 -20.26 11.35
N PRO A 116 3.21 -20.36 12.62
CA PRO A 116 2.28 -20.28 13.73
C PRO A 116 1.59 -18.90 13.73
N PRO A 117 0.34 -18.79 14.21
CA PRO A 117 -0.29 -17.49 14.43
C PRO A 117 0.62 -16.63 15.33
N GLY A 118 0.85 -15.37 14.97
CA GLY A 118 1.74 -14.49 15.72
C GLY A 118 2.24 -13.31 14.89
N VAL A 119 2.99 -12.40 15.54
CA VAL A 119 3.68 -11.32 14.83
C VAL A 119 5.03 -11.83 14.35
N HIS A 120 5.24 -11.78 13.04
CA HIS A 120 6.47 -12.22 12.41
C HIS A 120 7.19 -11.04 11.78
N ARG A 121 8.51 -11.00 11.86
CA ARG A 121 9.33 -9.99 11.20
C ARG A 121 9.92 -10.56 9.91
N PRO A 122 9.28 -10.34 8.75
CA PRO A 122 9.91 -10.71 7.49
C PRO A 122 11.08 -9.76 7.21
N VAL A 123 12.22 -10.35 6.89
CA VAL A 123 13.40 -9.66 6.37
C VAL A 123 13.72 -10.30 5.03
N SER A 124 13.57 -9.54 3.95
CA SER A 124 14.05 -9.92 2.62
C SER A 124 15.42 -9.30 2.38
N TYR A 125 16.30 -10.06 1.74
CA TYR A 125 17.58 -9.54 1.28
C TYR A 125 17.90 -10.15 -0.09
N THR A 126 18.36 -9.30 -1.01
CA THR A 126 18.87 -9.73 -2.31
C THR A 126 20.35 -10.00 -2.16
N ARG A 127 20.78 -11.26 -2.30
CA ARG A 127 22.20 -11.58 -2.42
C ARG A 127 22.58 -11.43 -3.89
N LEU A 128 23.33 -10.38 -4.22
CA LEU A 128 24.05 -10.29 -5.50
C LEU A 128 25.09 -11.43 -5.52
N THR A 129 24.76 -12.52 -6.19
CA THR A 129 25.74 -13.59 -6.45
C THR A 129 26.63 -13.08 -7.57
N LEU A 130 27.81 -12.55 -7.21
CA LEU A 130 28.85 -12.28 -8.20
C LEU A 130 29.19 -13.61 -8.90
N PRO A 131 29.26 -13.66 -10.24
CA PRO A 131 29.65 -14.87 -10.94
C PRO A 131 31.05 -15.26 -10.48
N THR A 132 31.18 -16.42 -9.85
CA THR A 132 32.47 -17.07 -9.60
C THR A 132 33.02 -17.48 -10.95
N ASN A 133 34.03 -16.74 -11.42
CA ASN A 133 34.77 -17.05 -12.62
C ASN A 133 35.61 -18.31 -12.34
N SER A 134 35.29 -19.41 -13.03
CA SER A 134 36.12 -20.62 -13.09
C SER A 134 36.89 -20.64 -14.41
#